data_AF-A0A7W6GQQ6-F1
#
_entry.id   AF-A0A7W6GQQ6-F1
#
_cell.length_a   1.000
_cell.length_b   1.000
_cell.length_c   1.000
_cell.angle_alpha   90.00
_cell.angle_beta   90.00
_cell.angle_gamma   90.00
#
_symmetry.space_group_name_H-M   'P 1'
#
loop_
_entity.id
_entity.type
_entity.pdbx_description
1 polymer ?
#
loop_
_entity_poly.entity_id
_entity_poly.type
_entity_poly.pdbx_seq_one_letter_code
_entity_poly.pdbx_strand_id
1 'polypeptide(L)'
;MTRFPRIDPVGLDGLLVRFGDALSEPANRAALAFRAGLERDAPTGIEECATSLVSTFVRFDPLGISLDDLHATLTERLSAQDWYCADLPEGRRRLHIPTVYGGDHAPQLAEAAEAAGLTEAEAIASLSQSEVRVTTIGFAPGQPYLGTLPEAWDIPRQTALTPQVPVGALVVAIRQLVLFSVTTPTGWRHVGQTRARLFQPESETPFLLRAGDVVQFPAISAEEFANLEGDGIRVEPLT
;
A
#
# COMPACT_ATOMS: atom_id res chain seq x y z
N MET A 1 -11.88 26.55 0.27
CA MET A 1 -11.84 25.09 0.47
C MET A 1 -11.50 24.46 -0.86
N THR A 2 -10.48 23.62 -0.93
CA THR A 2 -10.10 22.91 -2.16
C THR A 2 -11.19 21.89 -2.49
N ARG A 3 -11.66 21.85 -3.74
CA ARG A 3 -12.69 20.88 -4.19
C ARG A 3 -12.00 19.67 -4.82
N PHE A 4 -12.42 18.47 -4.45
CA PHE A 4 -11.99 17.20 -5.04
C PHE A 4 -13.18 16.53 -5.76
N PRO A 5 -12.93 15.67 -6.76
CA PRO A 5 -11.63 15.33 -7.34
C PRO A 5 -11.02 16.51 -8.13
N ARG A 6 -9.70 16.51 -8.31
CA ARG A 6 -8.97 17.48 -9.13
C ARG A 6 -7.99 16.77 -10.06
N ILE A 7 -7.70 17.40 -11.19
CA ILE A 7 -6.69 16.93 -12.13
C ILE A 7 -5.59 17.98 -12.16
N ASP A 8 -4.36 17.57 -11.87
CA ASP A 8 -3.19 18.46 -11.90
C ASP A 8 -2.17 17.90 -12.91
N PRO A 9 -1.57 18.72 -13.79
CA PRO A 9 -0.51 18.27 -14.68
C PRO A 9 0.76 17.91 -13.91
N VAL A 10 1.46 16.88 -14.37
CA VAL A 10 2.74 16.41 -13.84
C VAL A 10 3.71 16.20 -15.01
N GLY A 11 4.67 17.11 -15.15
CA GLY A 11 5.61 17.05 -16.26
C GLY A 11 4.95 17.38 -17.60
N LEU A 12 5.43 16.74 -18.67
CA LEU A 12 4.99 16.99 -20.06
C LEU A 12 3.92 16.00 -20.53
N ASP A 13 3.90 14.80 -19.96
CA ASP A 13 3.16 13.63 -20.44
C ASP A 13 2.35 12.95 -19.33
N GLY A 14 2.08 13.69 -18.24
CA GLY A 14 1.43 13.15 -17.04
C GLY A 14 0.30 14.02 -16.51
N LEU A 15 -0.76 13.37 -16.05
CA LEU A 15 -1.83 13.97 -15.24
C LEU A 15 -1.97 13.19 -13.94
N LEU A 16 -2.24 13.92 -12.86
CA LEU A 16 -2.51 13.36 -11.54
C LEU A 16 -3.95 13.67 -11.15
N VAL A 17 -4.77 12.63 -11.04
CA VAL A 17 -6.14 12.74 -10.56
C VAL A 17 -6.15 12.50 -9.05
N ARG A 18 -6.50 13.51 -8.26
CA ARG A 18 -6.49 13.46 -6.78
C ARG A 18 -7.90 13.49 -6.22
N PHE A 19 -8.16 12.63 -5.23
CA PHE A 19 -9.44 12.50 -4.53
C PHE A 19 -9.39 13.03 -3.08
N GLY A 20 -8.24 13.54 -2.65
CA GLY A 20 -8.04 14.12 -1.32
C GLY A 20 -6.71 14.83 -1.20
N ASP A 21 -6.55 15.59 -0.11
CA ASP A 21 -5.31 16.25 0.30
C ASP A 21 -4.49 15.40 1.26
N ALA A 22 -5.15 14.54 2.04
CA ALA A 22 -4.54 13.58 2.96
C ALA A 22 -5.11 12.16 2.76
N LEU A 23 -4.34 11.15 3.18
CA LEU A 23 -4.79 9.76 3.16
C LEU A 23 -6.07 9.61 3.98
N SER A 24 -7.12 9.17 3.31
CA SER A 24 -8.37 8.73 3.92
C SER A 24 -8.89 7.51 3.17
N GLU A 25 -9.70 6.71 3.85
CA GLU A 25 -10.30 5.53 3.25
C GLU A 25 -11.14 5.90 2.00
N PRO A 26 -12.03 6.91 2.03
CA PRO A 26 -12.80 7.31 0.84
C PRO A 26 -11.93 7.76 -0.33
N ALA A 27 -10.90 8.56 -0.08
CA ALA A 27 -10.06 9.09 -1.16
C ALA A 27 -9.19 8.00 -1.80
N ASN A 28 -8.63 7.09 -1.00
CA ASN A 28 -7.86 5.98 -1.55
C ASN A 28 -8.75 4.93 -2.24
N ARG A 29 -9.99 4.71 -1.76
CA ARG A 29 -10.99 3.91 -2.49
C ARG A 29 -11.29 4.51 -3.86
N ALA A 30 -11.57 5.81 -3.92
CA ALA A 30 -11.85 6.49 -5.17
C ALA A 30 -10.68 6.44 -6.16
N ALA A 31 -9.45 6.59 -5.68
CA ALA A 31 -8.24 6.45 -6.51
C ALA A 31 -8.11 5.04 -7.13
N LEU A 32 -8.32 3.99 -6.32
CA LEU A 32 -8.28 2.61 -6.82
C LEU A 32 -9.41 2.32 -7.82
N ALA A 33 -10.64 2.75 -7.50
CA ALA A 33 -11.79 2.57 -8.38
C ALA A 33 -11.58 3.29 -9.72
N PHE A 34 -11.07 4.53 -9.67
CA PHE A 34 -10.77 5.31 -10.87
C PHE A 34 -9.70 4.65 -11.75
N ARG A 35 -8.62 4.15 -11.15
CA ARG A 35 -7.61 3.37 -11.88
C ARG A 35 -8.22 2.14 -12.54
N ALA A 36 -8.98 1.33 -11.80
CA ALA A 36 -9.61 0.14 -12.37
C ALA A 36 -10.60 0.48 -13.49
N GLY A 37 -11.29 1.62 -13.38
CA GLY A 37 -12.10 2.16 -14.48
C GLY A 37 -11.27 2.47 -15.72
N LEU A 38 -10.10 3.11 -15.57
CA LEU A 38 -9.15 3.37 -16.66
C LEU A 38 -8.59 2.09 -17.28
N GLU A 39 -8.27 1.07 -16.48
CA GLU A 39 -7.75 -0.20 -17.00
C GLU A 39 -8.80 -0.99 -17.78
N ARG A 40 -10.07 -0.94 -17.34
CA ARG A 40 -11.18 -1.63 -18.00
C ARG A 40 -11.59 -0.99 -19.32
N ASP A 41 -11.53 0.34 -19.39
CA ASP A 41 -11.89 1.12 -20.57
C ASP A 41 -10.89 2.28 -20.68
N ALA A 42 -9.75 2.04 -21.33
CA ALA A 42 -8.67 3.00 -21.42
C ALA A 42 -8.92 3.99 -22.58
N PRO A 43 -8.98 5.31 -22.32
CA PRO A 43 -8.88 6.31 -23.37
C PRO A 43 -7.66 6.08 -24.27
N THR A 44 -7.83 6.28 -25.57
CA THR A 44 -6.72 6.23 -26.53
C THR A 44 -5.62 7.21 -26.14
N GLY A 45 -4.37 6.75 -26.20
CA GLY A 45 -3.19 7.56 -25.90
C GLY A 45 -2.68 7.44 -24.46
N ILE A 46 -3.43 6.83 -23.54
CA ILE A 46 -2.91 6.48 -22.20
C ILE A 46 -1.97 5.29 -22.32
N GLU A 47 -0.74 5.44 -21.80
CA GLU A 47 0.29 4.41 -21.81
C GLU A 47 0.45 3.72 -20.47
N GLU A 48 0.19 4.43 -19.37
CA GLU A 48 0.40 3.92 -18.02
C GLU A 48 -0.61 4.54 -17.06
N CYS A 49 -1.05 3.75 -16.08
CA CYS A 49 -1.75 4.28 -14.92
C CYS A 49 -1.21 3.66 -13.63
N ALA A 50 -1.03 4.51 -12.61
CA ALA A 50 -0.48 4.12 -11.32
C ALA A 50 -1.29 4.75 -10.19
N THR A 51 -1.70 3.98 -9.18
CA THR A 51 -2.35 4.55 -7.99
C THR A 51 -1.29 4.87 -6.95
N SER A 52 -1.41 6.03 -6.31
CA SER A 52 -0.61 6.43 -5.17
C SER A 52 -1.49 7.10 -4.12
N LEU A 53 -1.69 6.42 -2.98
CA LEU A 53 -2.50 6.87 -1.86
C LEU A 53 -3.86 7.41 -2.33
N VAL A 54 -4.04 8.72 -2.37
CA VAL A 54 -5.32 9.37 -2.73
C VAL A 54 -5.41 9.81 -4.18
N SER A 55 -4.53 9.32 -5.04
CA SER A 55 -4.41 9.79 -6.41
C SER A 55 -4.12 8.67 -7.41
N THR A 56 -4.46 8.93 -8.67
CA THR A 56 -4.12 8.10 -9.80
C THR A 56 -3.33 8.94 -10.80
N PHE A 57 -2.09 8.53 -11.02
CA PHE A 57 -1.23 9.04 -12.08
C PHE A 57 -1.64 8.38 -13.40
N VAL A 58 -1.68 9.19 -14.45
CA VAL A 58 -1.99 8.81 -15.83
C VAL A 58 -0.89 9.37 -16.71
N ARG A 59 -0.13 8.48 -17.36
CA ARG A 59 0.86 8.84 -18.36
C ARG A 59 0.29 8.62 -19.75
N PHE A 60 0.59 9.51 -20.69
CA PHE A 60 0.07 9.45 -22.05
C PHE A 60 1.15 9.76 -23.08
N ASP A 61 0.93 9.38 -24.34
CA ASP A 61 1.79 9.79 -25.46
C ASP A 61 1.39 11.20 -25.94
N PRO A 62 2.22 12.24 -25.72
CA PRO A 62 1.89 13.60 -26.14
C PRO A 62 1.90 13.79 -27.66
N LEU A 63 2.42 12.83 -28.45
CA LEU A 63 2.30 12.84 -29.91
C LEU A 63 0.94 12.30 -30.39
N GLY A 64 0.27 11.51 -29.55
CA GLY A 64 -1.04 10.90 -29.86
C GLY A 64 -2.23 11.68 -29.31
N ILE A 65 -2.13 12.28 -28.13
CA ILE A 65 -3.18 13.08 -27.49
C ILE A 65 -2.60 14.30 -26.80
N SER A 66 -3.27 15.45 -26.90
CA SER A 66 -2.84 16.65 -26.19
C SER A 66 -3.18 16.55 -24.69
N LEU A 67 -2.42 17.28 -23.86
CA LEU A 67 -2.70 17.36 -22.42
C LEU A 67 -4.12 17.88 -22.14
N ASP A 68 -4.58 18.88 -22.92
CA ASP A 68 -5.90 19.48 -22.76
C ASP A 68 -7.03 18.51 -23.13
N ASP A 69 -6.86 17.73 -24.21
CA ASP A 69 -7.84 16.73 -24.62
C ASP A 69 -7.94 15.58 -23.61
N LEU A 70 -6.80 15.11 -23.10
CA LEU A 70 -6.79 14.09 -22.05
C LEU A 70 -7.41 14.64 -20.76
N HIS A 71 -7.09 15.88 -20.38
CA HIS A 71 -7.69 16.53 -19.23
C HIS A 71 -9.22 16.64 -19.36
N ALA A 72 -9.74 17.01 -20.54
CA ALA A 72 -11.17 17.03 -20.82
C ALA A 72 -11.80 15.61 -20.71
N THR A 73 -11.15 14.60 -21.29
CA THR A 73 -11.58 13.20 -21.23
C THR A 73 -11.67 12.69 -19.80
N LEU A 74 -10.64 12.94 -18.99
CA LEU A 74 -10.63 12.55 -17.57
C LEU A 74 -11.68 13.34 -16.77
N THR A 75 -11.94 14.60 -17.11
CA THR A 75 -12.98 15.42 -16.48
C THR A 75 -14.38 14.87 -16.73
N GLU A 76 -14.67 14.47 -17.97
CA GLU A 76 -15.94 13.83 -18.34
C GLU A 76 -16.12 12.53 -17.57
N ARG A 77 -15.09 11.67 -17.54
CA ARG A 77 -15.11 10.41 -16.80
C ARG A 77 -15.29 10.61 -15.29
N LEU A 78 -14.64 11.62 -14.71
CA LEU A 78 -14.82 11.97 -13.30
C LEU A 78 -16.25 12.41 -12.99
N SER A 79 -16.95 12.99 -13.97
CA SER A 79 -18.33 13.47 -13.83
C SER A 79 -19.38 12.39 -14.09
N ALA A 80 -19.01 11.28 -14.71
CA ALA A 80 -19.93 10.21 -15.10
C ALA A 80 -20.51 9.41 -13.91
N GLN A 81 -19.81 9.38 -12.78
CA GLN A 81 -20.25 8.69 -11.57
C GLN A 81 -19.56 9.22 -10.31
N ASP A 82 -20.07 8.83 -9.15
CA ASP A 82 -19.40 9.08 -7.88
C ASP A 82 -18.32 8.02 -7.62
N TRP A 83 -17.07 8.38 -7.90
CA TRP A 83 -15.91 7.51 -7.66
C TRP A 83 -15.66 7.22 -6.17
N TYR A 84 -16.16 8.05 -5.26
CA TYR A 84 -16.11 7.75 -3.83
C TYR A 84 -17.07 6.61 -3.47
N CYS A 85 -18.12 6.35 -4.24
CA CYS A 85 -19.04 5.24 -4.02
C CYS A 85 -18.88 4.09 -5.02
N ALA A 86 -17.96 4.22 -5.97
CA ALA A 86 -17.69 3.19 -6.96
C ALA A 86 -17.06 1.93 -6.35
N ASP A 87 -17.31 0.79 -7.00
CA ASP A 87 -16.74 -0.48 -6.60
C ASP A 87 -15.21 -0.46 -6.69
N LEU A 88 -14.58 -1.07 -5.69
CA LEU A 88 -13.14 -1.32 -5.72
C LEU A 88 -12.79 -2.33 -6.84
N PRO A 89 -11.51 -2.39 -7.26
CA PRO A 89 -11.08 -3.31 -8.31
C PRO A 89 -11.54 -4.75 -8.08
N GLU A 90 -11.92 -5.44 -9.15
CA GLU A 90 -12.27 -6.87 -9.10
C GLU A 90 -11.02 -7.74 -8.86
N GLY A 91 -11.21 -8.97 -8.40
CA GLY A 91 -10.11 -9.92 -8.21
C GLY A 91 -9.15 -9.58 -7.06
N ARG A 92 -9.56 -8.70 -6.14
CA ARG A 92 -8.88 -8.45 -4.86
C ARG A 92 -8.85 -9.72 -4.03
N ARG A 93 -7.82 -9.85 -3.20
CA ARG A 93 -7.59 -11.02 -2.36
C ARG A 93 -7.37 -10.60 -0.91
N ARG A 94 -7.64 -11.52 0.00
CA ARG A 94 -7.15 -11.46 1.38
C ARG A 94 -5.91 -12.31 1.48
N LEU A 95 -4.83 -11.75 2.04
CA LEU A 95 -3.59 -12.47 2.30
C LEU A 95 -3.31 -12.51 3.80
N HIS A 96 -2.98 -13.69 4.31
CA HIS A 96 -2.45 -13.86 5.65
C HIS A 96 -0.97 -14.15 5.55
N ILE A 97 -0.14 -13.21 6.00
CA ILE A 97 1.32 -13.29 5.93
C ILE A 97 1.86 -13.59 7.34
N PRO A 98 2.34 -14.82 7.61
CA PRO A 98 2.87 -15.17 8.93
C PRO A 98 4.02 -14.26 9.33
N THR A 99 3.96 -13.73 10.55
CA THR A 99 4.87 -12.69 11.02
C THR A 99 5.34 -13.00 12.43
N VAL A 100 6.66 -13.06 12.63
CA VAL A 100 7.25 -13.06 13.98
C VAL A 100 7.40 -11.62 14.43
N TYR A 101 7.00 -11.31 15.66
CA TYR A 101 7.07 -9.96 16.23
C TYR A 101 8.12 -9.89 17.34
N GLY A 102 8.80 -8.75 17.45
CA GLY A 102 9.76 -8.47 18.52
C GLY A 102 11.07 -9.27 18.45
N GLY A 103 11.79 -9.25 19.56
CA GLY A 103 13.08 -9.92 19.73
C GLY A 103 14.14 -9.49 18.70
N ASP A 104 15.06 -10.38 18.39
CA ASP A 104 16.13 -10.13 17.42
C ASP A 104 15.61 -9.97 15.98
N HIS A 105 14.42 -10.48 15.70
CA HIS A 105 13.79 -10.38 14.38
C HIS A 105 13.21 -9.00 14.10
N ALA A 106 12.69 -8.31 15.12
CA ALA A 106 12.08 -7.01 14.99
C ALA A 106 12.39 -6.14 16.22
N PRO A 107 13.60 -5.55 16.27
CA PRO A 107 14.16 -4.96 17.49
C PRO A 107 13.46 -3.69 17.97
N GLN A 108 12.52 -3.14 17.19
CA GLN A 108 11.88 -1.85 17.49
C GLN A 108 10.41 -2.01 17.92
N LEU A 109 9.95 -3.25 18.17
CA LEU A 109 8.60 -3.49 18.67
C LEU A 109 8.34 -2.79 20.00
N ALA A 110 9.24 -2.93 20.98
CA ALA A 110 9.08 -2.32 22.30
C ALA A 110 8.97 -0.79 22.22
N GLU A 111 9.84 -0.16 21.42
CA GLU A 111 9.80 1.29 21.18
C GLU A 111 8.49 1.72 20.49
N ALA A 112 8.02 0.95 19.50
CA ALA A 112 6.77 1.24 18.81
C ALA A 112 5.55 1.08 19.73
N ALA A 113 5.55 0.05 20.58
CA ALA A 113 4.49 -0.20 21.57
C ALA A 113 4.43 0.94 22.59
N GLU A 114 5.58 1.36 23.13
CA GLU A 114 5.66 2.50 24.06
C GLU A 114 5.13 3.79 23.42
N ALA A 115 5.55 4.09 22.18
CA ALA A 115 5.06 5.26 21.44
C ALA A 115 3.54 5.20 21.19
N ALA A 116 2.97 4.00 21.04
CA ALA A 116 1.55 3.76 20.87
C ALA A 116 0.76 3.71 22.19
N GLY A 117 1.45 3.78 23.34
CA GLY A 117 0.83 3.64 24.67
C GLY A 117 0.33 2.23 24.98
N LEU A 118 0.97 1.20 24.40
CA LEU A 118 0.63 -0.21 24.53
C LEU A 118 1.77 -1.00 25.18
N THR A 119 1.44 -2.11 25.83
CA THR A 119 2.42 -3.16 26.12
C THR A 119 2.82 -3.90 24.83
N GLU A 120 3.97 -4.59 24.82
CA GLU A 120 4.37 -5.41 23.66
C GLU A 120 3.33 -6.47 23.30
N ALA A 121 2.70 -7.11 24.30
CA ALA A 121 1.66 -8.11 24.06
C ALA A 121 0.41 -7.49 23.39
N GLU A 122 -0.02 -6.31 23.85
CA GLU A 122 -1.14 -5.58 23.24
C GLU A 122 -0.79 -5.08 21.84
N ALA A 123 0.45 -4.63 21.63
CA ALA A 123 0.96 -4.22 20.33
C ALA A 123 0.93 -5.37 19.32
N ILE A 124 1.44 -6.55 19.71
CA ILE A 124 1.40 -7.76 18.87
C ILE A 124 -0.05 -8.13 18.54
N ALA A 125 -0.94 -8.17 19.54
CA ALA A 125 -2.34 -8.47 19.31
C ALA A 125 -2.99 -7.47 18.35
N SER A 126 -2.76 -6.17 18.55
CA SER A 126 -3.31 -5.10 17.72
C SER A 126 -2.82 -5.18 16.27
N LEU A 127 -1.52 -5.33 16.05
CA LEU A 127 -0.94 -5.40 14.71
C LEU A 127 -1.36 -6.68 13.98
N SER A 128 -1.31 -7.82 14.66
CA SER A 128 -1.56 -9.12 14.03
C SER A 128 -3.02 -9.37 13.70
N GLN A 129 -3.95 -8.75 14.43
CA GLN A 129 -5.39 -8.85 14.18
C GLN A 129 -5.90 -7.82 13.17
N SER A 130 -5.13 -6.76 12.90
CA SER A 130 -5.54 -5.70 11.98
C SER A 130 -5.61 -6.22 10.54
N GLU A 131 -6.77 -6.06 9.90
CA GLU A 131 -6.90 -6.17 8.45
C GLU A 131 -6.62 -4.81 7.82
N VAL A 132 -5.54 -4.73 7.04
CA VAL A 132 -5.10 -3.49 6.37
C VAL A 132 -5.16 -3.66 4.86
N ARG A 133 -5.47 -2.58 4.14
CA ARG A 133 -5.54 -2.62 2.68
C ARG A 133 -4.25 -2.08 2.08
N VAL A 134 -3.80 -2.68 0.98
CA VAL A 134 -2.70 -2.14 0.17
C VAL A 134 -3.18 -0.85 -0.50
N THR A 135 -2.69 0.28 0.00
CA THR A 135 -3.09 1.62 -0.46
C THR A 135 -2.32 2.05 -1.70
N THR A 136 -1.05 1.65 -1.82
CA THR A 136 -0.17 1.87 -2.96
C THR A 136 1.01 0.88 -2.92
N ILE A 137 1.67 0.70 -4.07
CA ILE A 137 2.91 -0.07 -4.24
C ILE A 137 3.83 0.80 -5.12
N GLY A 138 5.11 0.97 -4.76
CA GLY A 138 6.03 1.66 -5.68
C GLY A 138 7.26 2.38 -5.13
N PHE A 139 7.65 2.21 -3.86
CA PHE A 139 8.98 2.70 -3.40
C PHE A 139 10.12 1.82 -3.94
N ALA A 140 9.89 0.51 -3.92
CA ALA A 140 10.70 -0.52 -4.55
C ALA A 140 9.74 -1.56 -5.17
N PRO A 141 10.20 -2.41 -6.11
CA PRO A 141 9.35 -3.41 -6.74
C PRO A 141 8.59 -4.24 -5.72
N GLY A 142 7.26 -4.24 -5.80
CA GLY A 142 6.38 -5.00 -4.91
C GLY A 142 6.24 -4.48 -3.48
N GLN A 143 6.93 -3.40 -3.08
CA GLN A 143 6.86 -2.86 -1.71
C GLN A 143 5.53 -2.12 -1.46
N PRO A 144 4.61 -2.68 -0.63
CA PRO A 144 3.32 -2.08 -0.36
C PRO A 144 3.39 -1.06 0.79
N TYR A 145 2.49 -0.08 0.73
CA TYR A 145 2.07 0.71 1.87
C TYR A 145 0.66 0.28 2.24
N LEU A 146 0.47 -0.21 3.47
CA LEU A 146 -0.78 -0.74 3.96
C LEU A 146 -1.37 0.14 5.06
N GLY A 147 -2.69 0.20 5.13
CA GLY A 147 -3.37 0.99 6.17
C GLY A 147 -4.90 1.00 6.00
N THR A 148 -5.63 1.67 6.89
CA THR A 148 -5.13 2.45 8.04
C THR A 148 -5.29 1.64 9.35
N LEU A 149 -4.25 1.63 10.18
CA LEU A 149 -4.27 1.03 11.52
C LEU A 149 -5.13 1.84 12.52
N PRO A 150 -5.48 1.29 13.71
CA PRO A 150 -6.10 2.04 14.81
C PRO A 150 -5.32 3.29 15.24
N GLU A 151 -5.98 4.21 15.94
CA GLU A 151 -5.43 5.54 16.30
C GLU A 151 -4.19 5.49 17.19
N ALA A 152 -4.07 4.48 18.05
CA ALA A 152 -2.87 4.25 18.84
C ALA A 152 -1.59 4.14 17.98
N TRP A 153 -1.71 3.71 16.72
CA TRP A 153 -0.60 3.58 15.79
C TRP A 153 -0.27 4.86 15.01
N ASP A 154 -0.88 6.00 15.37
CA ASP A 154 -0.49 7.32 14.85
C ASP A 154 0.78 7.84 15.51
N ILE A 155 1.80 6.99 15.49
CA ILE A 155 3.11 7.28 16.04
C ILE A 155 3.97 7.94 14.96
N PRO A 156 4.77 8.95 15.31
CA PRO A 156 5.62 9.64 14.34
C PRO A 156 6.71 8.69 13.83
N ARG A 157 7.25 9.01 12.64
CA ARG A 157 8.50 8.41 12.18
C ARG A 157 9.63 8.66 13.19
N GLN A 158 10.58 7.75 13.25
CA GLN A 158 11.80 7.91 14.01
C GLN A 158 12.57 9.15 13.53
N THR A 159 13.23 9.83 14.46
CA THR A 159 14.11 10.97 14.18
C THR A 159 15.44 10.51 13.57
N ALA A 160 15.99 9.40 14.08
CA ALA A 160 17.14 8.71 13.49
C ALA A 160 16.67 7.61 12.52
N LEU A 161 17.45 7.36 11.46
CA LEU A 161 17.18 6.26 10.53
C LEU A 161 17.73 4.95 11.11
N THR A 162 16.92 3.89 11.07
CA THR A 162 17.40 2.52 11.15
C THR A 162 18.23 2.26 9.89
N PRO A 163 19.56 2.02 9.98
CA PRO A 163 20.44 2.03 8.81
C PRO A 163 20.14 0.93 7.79
N GLN A 164 19.64 -0.21 8.27
CA GLN A 164 19.36 -1.36 7.42
C GLN A 164 18.20 -2.16 7.99
N VAL A 165 17.11 -2.22 7.23
CA VAL A 165 15.98 -3.09 7.52
C VAL A 165 15.91 -4.16 6.43
N PRO A 166 15.86 -5.46 6.78
CA PRO A 166 15.96 -6.54 5.82
C PRO A 166 14.69 -6.70 4.98
N VAL A 167 14.80 -7.45 3.87
CA VAL A 167 13.63 -7.95 3.12
C VAL A 167 12.69 -8.71 4.05
N GLY A 168 11.37 -8.51 3.86
CA GLY A 168 10.33 -9.16 4.65
C GLY A 168 10.06 -8.49 6.00
N ALA A 169 10.80 -7.43 6.35
CA ALA A 169 10.54 -6.63 7.52
C ALA A 169 9.24 -5.85 7.39
N LEU A 170 8.42 -5.94 8.42
CA LEU A 170 7.19 -5.20 8.62
C LEU A 170 7.49 -4.00 9.53
N VAL A 171 7.34 -2.80 8.98
CA VAL A 171 7.60 -1.55 9.72
C VAL A 171 6.34 -0.71 9.87
N VAL A 172 6.27 0.06 10.96
CA VAL A 172 5.09 0.87 11.31
C VAL A 172 5.45 2.34 11.59
N ALA A 173 4.59 3.25 11.12
CA ALA A 173 4.51 4.66 11.48
C ALA A 173 3.21 5.24 10.90
N ILE A 174 2.75 6.40 11.40
CA ILE A 174 1.66 7.19 10.78
C ILE A 174 0.42 6.37 10.41
N ARG A 175 0.05 5.42 11.27
CA ARG A 175 -1.06 4.47 11.09
C ARG A 175 -0.96 3.59 9.85
N GLN A 176 0.23 3.39 9.32
CA GLN A 176 0.49 2.56 8.17
C GLN A 176 1.52 1.47 8.50
N LEU A 177 1.46 0.40 7.72
CA LEU A 177 2.49 -0.61 7.64
C LEU A 177 3.20 -0.49 6.30
N VAL A 178 4.50 -0.79 6.27
CA VAL A 178 5.26 -1.01 5.03
C VAL A 178 5.96 -2.35 5.16
N LEU A 179 5.80 -3.21 4.16
CA LEU A 179 6.49 -4.49 4.09
C LEU A 179 7.66 -4.35 3.11
N PHE A 180 8.89 -4.55 3.58
CA PHE A 180 10.09 -4.23 2.80
C PHE A 180 10.37 -5.30 1.75
N SER A 181 10.47 -4.91 0.48
CA SER A 181 10.83 -5.82 -0.62
C SER A 181 12.34 -5.83 -0.91
N VAL A 182 13.06 -4.83 -0.41
CA VAL A 182 14.51 -4.68 -0.54
C VAL A 182 15.11 -4.25 0.80
N THR A 183 16.37 -4.59 1.02
CA THR A 183 17.10 -4.18 2.22
C THR A 183 17.56 -2.73 2.08
N THR A 184 17.07 -1.82 2.93
CA THR A 184 17.31 -0.37 2.80
C THR A 184 17.12 0.37 4.14
N PRO A 185 17.66 1.59 4.34
CA PRO A 185 17.41 2.38 5.54
C PRO A 185 15.95 2.83 5.65
N THR A 186 15.48 3.07 6.87
CA THR A 186 14.13 3.60 7.10
C THR A 186 14.02 4.41 8.38
N GLY A 187 13.09 5.38 8.39
CA GLY A 187 12.68 6.10 9.60
C GLY A 187 11.42 5.50 10.23
N TRP A 188 11.04 4.28 9.86
CA TRP A 188 9.87 3.58 10.41
C TRP A 188 10.36 2.51 11.39
N ARG A 189 9.54 2.12 12.37
CA ARG A 189 9.96 1.14 13.38
C ARG A 189 9.76 -0.28 12.87
N HIS A 190 10.80 -1.09 12.87
CA HIS A 190 10.72 -2.52 12.54
C HIS A 190 10.08 -3.32 13.68
N VAL A 191 8.84 -3.78 13.45
CA VAL A 191 7.98 -4.40 14.48
C VAL A 191 7.70 -5.88 14.24
N GLY A 192 7.83 -6.37 13.02
CA GLY A 192 7.74 -7.80 12.73
C GLY A 192 8.54 -8.21 11.51
N GLN A 193 8.79 -9.50 11.35
CA GLN A 193 9.55 -10.08 10.24
C GLN A 193 8.76 -11.23 9.61
N THR A 194 8.78 -11.29 8.28
CA THR A 194 8.11 -12.32 7.47
C THR A 194 9.10 -12.96 6.50
N ARG A 195 8.72 -14.08 5.89
CA ARG A 195 9.45 -14.69 4.76
C ARG A 195 8.88 -14.30 3.38
N ALA A 196 7.94 -13.36 3.35
CA ALA A 196 7.24 -12.97 2.14
C ALA A 196 8.20 -12.42 1.07
N ARG A 197 8.11 -12.97 -0.14
CA ARG A 197 8.85 -12.47 -1.30
C ARG A 197 7.93 -11.63 -2.17
N LEU A 198 8.03 -10.31 -2.00
CA LEU A 198 7.10 -9.37 -2.62
C LEU A 198 7.28 -9.20 -4.14
N PHE A 199 8.49 -9.44 -4.63
CA PHE A 199 8.84 -9.37 -6.04
C PHE A 199 9.71 -10.55 -6.45
N GLN A 200 9.28 -11.29 -7.47
CA GLN A 200 9.91 -12.49 -8.01
C GLN A 200 9.85 -12.42 -9.54
N PRO A 201 10.79 -11.73 -10.21
CA PRO A 201 10.70 -11.42 -11.65
C PRO A 201 10.56 -12.66 -12.54
N GLU A 202 11.11 -13.78 -12.12
CA GLU A 202 11.09 -15.05 -12.87
C GLU A 202 9.79 -15.86 -12.66
N SER A 203 8.84 -15.37 -11.86
CA SER A 203 7.55 -16.02 -11.62
C SER A 203 6.50 -15.61 -12.64
N GLU A 204 5.54 -16.50 -12.94
CA GLU A 204 4.34 -16.14 -13.73
C GLU A 204 3.53 -15.01 -13.10
N THR A 205 3.61 -14.85 -11.77
CA THR A 205 3.04 -13.72 -11.03
C THR A 205 4.14 -12.99 -10.26
N PRO A 206 4.85 -12.04 -10.91
CA PRO A 206 6.04 -11.42 -10.32
C PRO A 206 5.79 -10.65 -9.04
N PHE A 207 4.59 -10.09 -8.87
CA PHE A 207 4.22 -9.31 -7.69
C PHE A 207 3.25 -10.10 -6.81
N LEU A 208 3.63 -10.29 -5.55
CA LEU A 208 2.79 -11.00 -4.58
C LEU A 208 1.49 -10.24 -4.28
N LEU A 209 1.60 -8.93 -4.04
CA LEU A 209 0.51 -8.06 -3.63
C LEU A 209 0.08 -7.12 -4.76
N ARG A 210 -1.20 -6.75 -4.76
CA ARG A 210 -1.80 -5.77 -5.67
C ARG A 210 -2.42 -4.64 -4.87
N ALA A 211 -2.51 -3.46 -5.49
CA ALA A 211 -3.22 -2.34 -4.90
C ALA A 211 -4.70 -2.73 -4.68
N GLY A 212 -5.21 -2.52 -3.46
CA GLY A 212 -6.55 -2.94 -3.06
C GLY A 212 -6.65 -4.32 -2.39
N ASP A 213 -5.62 -5.17 -2.43
CA ASP A 213 -5.59 -6.40 -1.64
C ASP A 213 -5.72 -6.07 -0.14
N VAL A 214 -6.38 -6.95 0.60
CA VAL A 214 -6.47 -6.91 2.07
C VAL A 214 -5.42 -7.85 2.63
N VAL A 215 -4.69 -7.41 3.65
CA VAL A 215 -3.59 -8.17 4.25
C VAL A 215 -3.76 -8.17 5.76
N GLN A 216 -3.53 -9.34 6.35
CA GLN A 216 -3.35 -9.52 7.78
C GLN A 216 -1.98 -10.14 8.02
N PHE A 217 -1.39 -9.83 9.18
CA PHE A 217 -0.08 -10.33 9.58
C PHE A 217 -0.18 -11.21 10.84
N PRO A 218 -0.73 -12.43 10.77
CA PRO A 218 -0.90 -13.26 11.96
C PRO A 218 0.43 -13.49 12.68
N ALA A 219 0.41 -13.30 14.01
CA ALA A 219 1.57 -13.56 14.85
C ALA A 219 1.89 -15.05 14.88
N ILE A 220 3.15 -15.39 14.67
CA ILE A 220 3.71 -16.73 14.90
C ILE A 220 4.89 -16.64 15.86
N SER A 221 5.19 -17.75 16.52
CA SER A 221 6.37 -17.87 17.39
C SER A 221 7.67 -17.84 16.57
N ALA A 222 8.78 -17.52 17.26
CA ALA A 222 10.11 -17.58 16.65
C ALA A 222 10.48 -19.00 16.18
N GLU A 223 10.01 -20.03 16.88
CA GLU A 223 10.21 -21.43 16.48
C GLU A 223 9.46 -21.75 15.18
N GLU A 224 8.18 -21.38 15.08
CA GLU A 224 7.42 -21.53 13.84
C GLU A 224 8.08 -20.76 12.69
N PHE A 225 8.54 -19.54 12.94
CA PHE A 225 9.24 -18.73 11.93
C PHE A 225 10.56 -19.37 11.46
N ALA A 226 11.31 -19.98 12.36
CA ALA A 226 12.54 -20.71 12.03
C ALA A 226 12.22 -21.95 11.16
N ASN A 227 11.14 -22.65 11.49
CA ASN A 227 10.73 -23.90 10.84
C ASN A 227 9.87 -23.73 9.58
N LEU A 228 9.47 -22.51 9.22
CA LEU A 228 8.68 -22.24 8.00
C LEU A 228 9.40 -22.76 6.73
N GLU A 229 8.78 -23.69 6.03
CA GLU A 229 9.16 -24.05 4.66
C GLU A 229 8.53 -23.04 3.69
N GLY A 230 9.35 -22.24 3.01
CA GLY A 230 8.86 -21.17 2.12
C GLY A 230 8.38 -19.93 2.88
N ASP A 231 7.23 -19.36 2.45
CA ASP A 231 6.67 -18.12 3.01
C ASP A 231 5.45 -18.32 3.93
N GLY A 232 4.80 -19.49 3.89
CA GLY A 232 3.62 -19.81 4.69
C GLY A 232 2.38 -18.95 4.39
N ILE A 233 2.36 -18.24 3.26
CA ILE A 233 1.30 -17.28 2.95
C ILE A 233 0.03 -18.01 2.53
N ARG A 234 -1.10 -17.60 3.11
CA ARG A 234 -2.44 -18.05 2.69
C ARG A 234 -3.13 -16.93 1.91
N VAL A 235 -3.75 -17.29 0.79
CA VAL A 235 -4.44 -16.36 -0.11
C VAL A 235 -5.88 -16.82 -0.29
N GLU A 236 -6.81 -15.91 -0.04
CA GLU A 236 -8.25 -16.13 -0.14
C GLU A 236 -8.85 -15.09 -1.11
N PRO A 237 -9.85 -15.45 -1.93
CA PRO A 237 -10.57 -14.47 -2.72
C PRO A 237 -11.35 -13.51 -1.81
N LEU A 238 -11.32 -12.22 -2.13
CA LEU A 238 -12.15 -11.22 -1.45
C LEU A 238 -13.40 -11.00 -2.31
N THR A 239 -14.55 -11.51 -1.86
CA THR A 239 -15.86 -11.31 -2.51
C THR A 239 -16.37 -9.90 -2.30
#